data_AF-A0A7Y4SYE7-F1
#
_entry.id   AF-A0A7Y4SYE7-F1
#
_cell.length_a   1.000
_cell.length_b   1.000
_cell.length_c   1.000
_cell.angle_alpha   90.00
_cell.angle_beta   90.00
_cell.angle_gamma   90.00
#
_symmetry.space_group_name_H-M   'P 1'
#
loop_
_entity.id
_entity.type
_entity.pdbx_description
1 polymer ?
#
loop_
_entity_poly.entity_id
_entity_poly.type
_entity_poly.pdbx_seq_one_letter_code
_entity_poly.pdbx_strand_id
1 'polypeptide(L)'
;MDLPPDGRDEIAIGITRFIGPPPCTITFAFTLPVEPQSVALVDVDSGDGPLHVVLTDGAGRRRTYTVPSNWTGDILLAQPGRGTLDLTTLAPQSGFGSTATAVEDSGFDALGVVELAFVLDGSTALDDLALCAPRAPRAATSSRNGSGANPEILRSVARPVFGSRWNANLDCTSFGPCIATLVARRSSTQGHWSPLGEVLIDGALLGSTSNTHPGVVHRLGWEIPFDVSLCGVEVHVQGLCSSSAGFGGPKPGRARKLSNALDLVLGF
;
A
#
# COMPACT_ATOMS: atom_id res chain seq x y z
N MET A 1 13.18 4.51 -40.14
CA MET A 1 13.42 5.03 -38.79
C MET A 1 12.20 4.63 -38.01
N ASP A 2 12.23 3.40 -37.48
CA ASP A 2 11.07 2.82 -36.82
C ASP A 2 10.89 3.51 -35.47
N LEU A 3 9.72 4.10 -35.26
CA LEU A 3 9.34 4.61 -33.96
C LEU A 3 9.28 3.39 -33.02
N PRO A 4 9.88 3.47 -31.81
CA PRO A 4 9.72 2.41 -30.84
C PRO A 4 8.23 2.22 -30.55
N PRO A 5 7.77 0.96 -30.35
CA PRO A 5 6.38 0.69 -29.99
C PRO A 5 6.01 1.58 -28.81
N ASP A 6 4.85 2.25 -28.91
CA ASP A 6 4.36 3.07 -27.82
C ASP A 6 4.15 2.14 -26.63
N GLY A 7 4.98 2.27 -25.60
CA GLY A 7 4.93 1.45 -24.39
C GLY A 7 3.67 1.75 -23.58
N ARG A 8 2.49 1.54 -24.17
CA ARG A 8 1.22 1.48 -23.46
C ARG A 8 1.22 0.13 -22.76
N ASP A 9 1.61 0.15 -21.50
CA ASP A 9 1.40 -1.00 -20.63
C ASP A 9 -0.10 -1.32 -20.62
N GLU A 10 -0.47 -2.50 -21.11
CA GLU A 10 -1.84 -3.00 -21.02
C GLU A 10 -2.17 -3.25 -19.54
N ILE A 11 -2.94 -2.36 -18.93
CA ILE A 11 -3.52 -2.61 -17.61
C ILE A 11 -4.64 -3.62 -17.82
N ALA A 12 -4.48 -4.83 -17.27
CA ALA A 12 -5.55 -5.81 -17.25
C ALA A 12 -6.67 -5.33 -16.32
N ILE A 13 -7.72 -4.77 -16.90
CA ILE A 13 -8.93 -4.33 -16.19
C ILE A 13 -9.92 -5.49 -16.18
N GLY A 14 -10.12 -6.11 -15.01
CA GLY A 14 -11.22 -7.04 -14.79
C GLY A 14 -12.49 -6.25 -14.48
N ILE A 15 -13.48 -6.30 -15.38
CA ILE A 15 -14.85 -5.88 -15.05
C ILE A 15 -15.53 -7.05 -14.34
N THR A 16 -15.58 -6.98 -13.01
CA THR A 16 -15.93 -8.15 -12.19
C THR A 16 -17.44 -8.32 -12.02
N ARG A 17 -18.24 -7.26 -12.17
CA ARG A 17 -19.69 -7.34 -11.95
C ARG A 17 -20.49 -6.17 -12.55
N PHE A 18 -21.59 -6.50 -13.21
CA PHE A 18 -22.76 -5.63 -13.40
C PHE A 18 -23.91 -6.27 -12.61
N ILE A 19 -24.55 -5.54 -11.69
CA ILE A 19 -25.72 -6.05 -10.96
C ILE A 19 -26.88 -5.05 -11.06
N GLY A 20 -28.01 -5.52 -11.59
CA GLY A 20 -29.34 -5.19 -11.10
C GLY A 20 -29.99 -3.87 -11.55
N PRO A 21 -31.30 -3.71 -11.25
CA PRO A 21 -32.00 -2.42 -11.35
C PRO A 21 -31.38 -1.40 -10.37
N PRO A 22 -31.57 -0.09 -10.60
CA PRO A 22 -30.93 0.96 -9.82
C PRO A 22 -31.11 0.79 -8.30
N PRO A 23 -30.06 1.06 -7.50
CA PRO A 23 -28.74 1.51 -7.94
C PRO A 23 -27.90 0.37 -8.56
N CYS A 24 -27.29 0.64 -9.71
CA CYS A 24 -26.38 -0.29 -10.38
C CYS A 24 -24.95 -0.02 -9.91
N THR A 25 -24.15 -1.06 -9.71
CA THR A 25 -22.72 -0.91 -9.38
C THR A 25 -21.85 -1.44 -10.50
N ILE A 26 -20.92 -0.60 -10.97
CA ILE A 26 -19.83 -0.99 -11.88
C ILE A 26 -18.53 -1.04 -11.06
N THR A 27 -17.86 -2.18 -11.06
CA THR A 27 -16.60 -2.37 -10.31
C THR A 27 -15.45 -2.75 -11.24
N PHE A 28 -14.38 -1.98 -11.13
CA PHE A 28 -13.07 -2.28 -11.72
C PHE A 28 -12.17 -2.83 -10.62
N ALA A 29 -11.71 -4.07 -10.79
CA ALA A 29 -10.71 -4.69 -9.92
C ALA A 29 -9.36 -4.71 -10.65
N PHE A 30 -8.33 -4.16 -10.03
CA PHE A 30 -7.00 -4.05 -10.63
C PHE A 30 -6.09 -5.18 -10.11
N THR A 31 -5.39 -5.82 -11.03
CA THR A 31 -4.41 -6.87 -10.71
C THR A 31 -3.11 -6.30 -10.12
N LEU A 32 -2.87 -5.01 -10.34
CA LEU A 32 -1.81 -4.22 -9.74
C LEU A 32 -2.41 -2.92 -9.19
N PRO A 33 -1.85 -2.34 -8.11
CA PRO A 33 -2.32 -1.05 -7.63
C PRO A 33 -2.18 0.02 -8.71
N VAL A 34 -3.16 0.91 -8.81
CA VAL A 34 -3.18 2.04 -9.75
C VAL A 34 -3.42 3.35 -8.99
N GLU A 35 -3.21 4.46 -9.68
CA GLU A 35 -3.55 5.80 -9.24
C GLU A 35 -4.67 6.36 -10.14
N PRO A 36 -5.94 6.31 -9.72
CA PRO A 36 -7.04 6.90 -10.47
C PRO A 36 -6.88 8.41 -10.59
N GLN A 37 -6.93 8.92 -11.83
CA GLN A 37 -6.72 10.34 -12.12
C GLN A 37 -8.06 11.06 -12.29
N SER A 38 -8.90 10.56 -13.20
CA SER A 38 -10.17 11.21 -13.51
C SER A 38 -11.13 10.25 -14.18
N VAL A 39 -12.40 10.64 -14.23
CA VAL A 39 -13.44 9.96 -15.00
C VAL A 39 -14.40 11.00 -15.56
N ALA A 40 -14.82 10.83 -16.81
CA ALA A 40 -15.92 11.62 -17.35
C ALA A 40 -17.25 10.98 -16.94
N LEU A 41 -18.11 11.79 -16.33
CA LEU A 41 -19.48 11.45 -16.01
C LEU A 41 -20.37 12.08 -17.08
N VAL A 42 -21.37 11.32 -17.53
CA VAL A 42 -22.32 11.74 -18.55
C VAL A 42 -23.71 11.56 -17.96
N ASP A 43 -24.56 12.58 -18.09
CA ASP A 43 -25.96 12.52 -17.72
C ASP A 43 -26.20 12.19 -16.22
N VAL A 44 -25.56 12.95 -15.33
CA VAL A 44 -25.95 13.08 -13.91
C VAL A 44 -26.92 14.26 -13.80
N ASP A 45 -28.18 14.00 -14.15
CA ASP A 45 -29.22 15.01 -14.29
C ASP A 45 -30.03 15.21 -12.98
N SER A 46 -31.07 16.04 -13.02
CA SER A 46 -31.89 16.35 -11.83
C SER A 46 -32.87 15.25 -11.40
N GLY A 47 -33.16 14.28 -12.27
CA GLY A 47 -34.00 13.11 -12.01
C GLY A 47 -33.24 11.94 -11.40
N ASP A 48 -31.90 11.94 -11.50
CA ASP A 48 -31.04 10.92 -10.91
C ASP A 48 -30.90 11.07 -9.38
N GLY A 49 -30.58 9.96 -8.71
CA GLY A 49 -30.06 9.98 -7.35
C GLY A 49 -28.57 10.37 -7.28
N PRO A 50 -28.01 10.52 -6.08
CA PRO A 50 -26.58 10.79 -5.94
C PRO A 50 -25.75 9.61 -6.45
N LEU A 51 -24.74 9.91 -7.26
CA LEU A 51 -23.72 8.97 -7.68
C LEU A 51 -22.61 8.91 -6.64
N HIS A 52 -22.08 7.71 -6.39
CA HIS A 52 -20.89 7.53 -5.56
C HIS A 52 -19.74 6.87 -6.33
N VAL A 53 -18.54 7.44 -6.23
CA VAL A 53 -17.30 6.82 -6.72
C VAL A 53 -16.47 6.42 -5.51
N VAL A 54 -16.17 5.14 -5.36
CA VAL A 54 -15.45 4.56 -4.22
C VAL A 54 -14.14 3.97 -4.71
N LEU A 55 -13.03 4.52 -4.23
CA LEU A 55 -11.68 4.00 -4.44
C LEU A 55 -11.30 3.20 -3.19
N THR A 56 -10.85 1.96 -3.35
CA THR A 56 -10.36 1.12 -2.25
C THR A 56 -8.87 0.82 -2.43
N ASP A 57 -8.06 1.12 -1.41
CA ASP A 57 -6.62 0.84 -1.43
C ASP A 57 -6.29 -0.61 -1.02
N GLY A 58 -5.02 -1.00 -1.18
CA GLY A 58 -4.56 -2.35 -0.83
C GLY A 58 -4.71 -2.73 0.66
N ALA A 59 -4.98 -1.77 1.55
CA ALA A 59 -5.27 -2.01 2.96
C ALA A 59 -6.79 -2.02 3.26
N GLY A 60 -7.64 -1.91 2.23
CA GLY A 60 -9.10 -1.88 2.35
C GLY A 60 -9.68 -0.53 2.80
N ARG A 61 -8.86 0.52 2.87
CA ARG A 61 -9.31 1.88 3.20
C ARG A 61 -9.91 2.54 1.97
N ARG A 62 -10.83 3.48 2.18
CA ARG A 62 -11.63 4.06 1.10
C ARG A 62 -11.47 5.56 0.97
N ARG A 63 -11.56 6.02 -0.27
CA ARG A 63 -11.93 7.39 -0.63
C ARG A 63 -13.24 7.34 -1.39
N THR A 64 -14.21 8.14 -0.95
CA THR A 64 -15.55 8.19 -1.55
C THR A 64 -15.85 9.59 -2.04
N TYR A 65 -16.13 9.70 -3.34
CA TYR A 65 -16.71 10.89 -3.96
C TYR A 65 -18.23 10.75 -3.95
N THR A 66 -18.93 11.80 -3.53
CA THR A 66 -20.38 11.93 -3.67
C THR A 66 -20.65 13.00 -4.70
N VAL A 67 -21.29 12.62 -5.80
CA VAL A 67 -21.69 13.50 -6.90
C VAL A 67 -23.21 13.64 -6.82
N PRO A 68 -23.74 14.78 -6.33
CA PRO A 68 -25.18 14.98 -6.24
C PRO A 68 -25.83 15.01 -7.63
N SER A 69 -27.15 14.88 -7.67
CA SER A 69 -27.92 15.08 -8.90
C SER A 69 -27.67 16.47 -9.51
N ASN A 70 -27.96 16.59 -10.81
CA ASN A 70 -27.79 17.78 -11.61
C ASN A 70 -26.33 18.30 -11.70
N TRP A 71 -25.35 17.41 -11.48
CA TRP A 71 -23.93 17.80 -11.52
C TRP A 71 -23.43 18.00 -12.94
N THR A 72 -23.90 17.22 -13.93
CA THR A 72 -23.57 17.47 -15.34
C THR A 72 -24.63 18.30 -16.07
N GLY A 73 -25.84 18.36 -15.50
CA GLY A 73 -27.05 18.79 -16.22
C GLY A 73 -27.53 17.72 -17.20
N ASP A 74 -28.59 18.06 -17.93
CA ASP A 74 -29.31 17.20 -18.90
C ASP A 74 -29.04 17.64 -20.34
N ILE A 75 -28.47 16.73 -21.14
CA ILE A 75 -28.15 16.99 -22.55
C ILE A 75 -29.39 17.21 -23.42
N LEU A 76 -30.52 16.56 -23.09
CA LEU A 76 -31.79 16.68 -23.81
C LEU A 76 -32.45 18.04 -23.61
N LEU A 77 -32.10 18.73 -22.52
CA LEU A 77 -32.50 20.10 -22.21
C LEU A 77 -31.47 21.16 -22.65
N ALA A 78 -30.51 20.77 -23.50
CA ALA A 78 -29.42 21.62 -23.98
C ALA A 78 -28.52 22.18 -22.85
N GLN A 79 -28.38 21.45 -21.75
CA GLN A 79 -27.37 21.70 -20.71
C GLN A 79 -26.09 20.92 -21.05
N PRO A 80 -24.99 21.06 -20.29
CA PRO A 80 -23.72 20.44 -20.66
C PRO A 80 -23.78 18.91 -20.82
N GLY A 81 -24.53 18.21 -19.95
CA GLY A 81 -24.73 16.76 -20.03
C GLY A 81 -23.48 15.92 -19.78
N ARG A 82 -22.33 16.55 -19.52
CA ARG A 82 -21.03 15.91 -19.28
C ARG A 82 -20.17 16.74 -18.35
N GLY A 83 -19.39 16.07 -17.50
CA GLY A 83 -18.38 16.71 -16.64
C GLY A 83 -17.25 15.73 -16.30
N THR A 84 -16.08 16.25 -15.94
CA THR A 84 -14.93 15.42 -15.54
C THR A 84 -14.73 15.52 -14.03
N LEU A 85 -14.81 14.40 -13.34
CA LEU A 85 -14.53 14.29 -11.92
C LEU A 85 -13.03 13.99 -11.74
N ASP A 86 -12.33 14.85 -11.01
CA ASP A 86 -10.93 14.66 -10.60
C ASP A 86 -10.87 13.74 -9.37
N LEU A 87 -10.19 12.60 -9.51
CA LEU A 87 -10.08 11.56 -8.48
C LEU A 87 -8.83 11.71 -7.61
N THR A 88 -8.04 12.77 -7.83
CA THR A 88 -6.79 13.04 -7.09
C THR A 88 -7.00 13.99 -5.91
N THR A 89 -8.07 14.79 -5.94
CA THR A 89 -8.34 15.85 -4.95
C THR A 89 -9.50 15.51 -4.00
N LEU A 90 -9.46 16.09 -2.80
CA LEU A 90 -10.59 16.10 -1.85
C LEU A 90 -11.37 17.43 -1.87
N ALA A 91 -10.87 18.43 -2.61
CA ALA A 91 -11.54 19.72 -2.70
C ALA A 91 -12.92 19.57 -3.37
N PRO A 92 -13.94 20.37 -2.98
CA PRO A 92 -15.22 20.38 -3.66
C PRO A 92 -15.06 20.70 -5.16
N GLN A 93 -15.80 19.99 -6.01
CA GLN A 93 -15.72 20.11 -7.46
C GLN A 93 -17.06 20.59 -8.03
N SER A 94 -17.09 21.84 -8.50
CA SER A 94 -18.30 22.44 -9.05
C SER A 94 -18.68 21.77 -10.37
N GLY A 95 -19.95 21.36 -10.47
CA GLY A 95 -20.59 20.95 -11.71
C GLY A 95 -21.51 22.04 -12.26
N PHE A 96 -22.48 21.64 -13.06
CA PHE A 96 -23.51 22.51 -13.62
C PHE A 96 -24.43 23.11 -12.56
N GLY A 97 -25.15 22.27 -11.81
CA GLY A 97 -26.16 22.71 -10.82
C GLY A 97 -25.86 22.29 -9.38
N SER A 98 -24.79 21.52 -9.15
CA SER A 98 -24.43 21.01 -7.83
C SER A 98 -22.90 20.91 -7.68
N THR A 99 -22.42 20.48 -6.51
CA THR A 99 -20.98 20.36 -6.22
C THR A 99 -20.68 18.98 -5.67
N ALA A 100 -19.77 18.27 -6.31
CA ALA A 100 -19.28 16.99 -5.83
C ALA A 100 -18.33 17.20 -4.64
N THR A 101 -18.35 16.27 -3.70
CA THR A 101 -17.50 16.29 -2.50
C THR A 101 -16.82 14.96 -2.30
N ALA A 102 -15.73 14.93 -1.54
CA ALA A 102 -15.00 13.71 -1.27
C ALA A 102 -14.63 13.60 0.22
N VAL A 103 -14.59 12.37 0.70
CA VAL A 103 -14.09 12.00 2.03
C VAL A 103 -13.19 10.78 1.91
N GLU A 104 -12.25 10.62 2.82
CA GLU A 104 -11.40 9.42 2.86
C GLU A 104 -11.14 8.94 4.28
N ASP A 105 -10.87 7.65 4.39
CA ASP A 105 -10.39 7.02 5.62
C ASP A 105 -8.98 7.51 5.96
N SER A 106 -8.68 7.55 7.26
CA SER A 106 -7.35 7.95 7.73
C SER A 106 -6.26 7.03 7.15
N GLY A 107 -5.30 7.66 6.47
CA GLY A 107 -4.15 6.98 5.88
C GLY A 107 -4.42 6.31 4.53
N PHE A 108 -5.58 6.55 3.90
CA PHE A 108 -5.87 6.09 2.53
C PHE A 108 -4.69 6.34 1.58
N ASP A 109 -4.37 5.32 0.77
CA ASP A 109 -3.23 5.34 -0.15
C ASP A 109 -3.69 5.58 -1.60
N ALA A 110 -3.77 6.85 -2.01
CA ALA A 110 -4.27 7.25 -3.33
C ALA A 110 -3.45 6.70 -4.51
N LEU A 111 -2.20 6.30 -4.27
CA LEU A 111 -1.33 5.69 -5.30
C LEU A 111 -1.44 4.15 -5.33
N GLY A 112 -2.24 3.58 -4.44
CA GLY A 112 -2.29 2.15 -4.15
C GLY A 112 -3.70 1.58 -4.30
N VAL A 113 -4.51 2.13 -5.20
CA VAL A 113 -5.92 1.73 -5.38
C VAL A 113 -5.97 0.39 -6.11
N VAL A 114 -6.67 -0.57 -5.52
CA VAL A 114 -6.84 -1.93 -6.05
C VAL A 114 -8.25 -2.20 -6.55
N GLU A 115 -9.21 -1.36 -6.17
CA GLU A 115 -10.59 -1.44 -6.63
C GLU A 115 -11.18 -0.03 -6.79
N LEU A 116 -11.95 0.16 -7.87
CA LEU A 116 -12.73 1.36 -8.15
C LEU A 116 -14.17 0.95 -8.42
N ALA A 117 -15.12 1.44 -7.61
CA ALA A 117 -16.53 1.14 -7.75
C ALA A 117 -17.35 2.41 -8.00
N PHE A 118 -18.28 2.33 -8.94
CA PHE A 118 -19.25 3.37 -9.26
C PHE A 118 -20.62 2.87 -8.86
N VAL A 119 -21.25 3.52 -7.89
CA VAL A 119 -22.65 3.29 -7.53
C VAL A 119 -23.47 4.34 -8.26
N LEU A 120 -24.14 3.89 -9.33
CA LEU A 120 -24.92 4.71 -10.24
C LEU A 120 -26.39 4.63 -9.86
N ASP A 121 -27.08 5.74 -10.00
CA ASP A 121 -28.54 5.81 -9.97
C ASP A 121 -29.03 6.53 -11.23
N GLY A 122 -30.20 6.14 -11.73
CA GLY A 122 -30.78 6.70 -12.96
C GLY A 122 -30.01 6.42 -14.26
N SER A 123 -29.90 7.42 -15.15
CA SER A 123 -29.37 7.25 -16.52
C SER A 123 -27.89 7.55 -16.71
N THR A 124 -27.16 7.80 -15.62
CA THR A 124 -25.75 8.16 -15.68
C THR A 124 -24.87 7.13 -16.40
N ALA A 125 -23.98 7.62 -17.26
CA ALA A 125 -22.94 6.85 -17.92
C ALA A 125 -21.52 7.30 -17.51
N LEU A 126 -20.56 6.40 -17.70
CA LEU A 126 -19.13 6.61 -17.43
C LEU A 126 -18.37 6.62 -18.75
N ASP A 127 -17.40 7.53 -18.88
CA ASP A 127 -16.51 7.62 -20.04
C ASP A 127 -15.11 8.06 -19.62
N ASP A 128 -14.12 7.89 -20.50
CA ASP A 128 -12.75 8.40 -20.36
C ASP A 128 -12.12 8.20 -18.95
N LEU A 129 -12.24 6.99 -18.39
CA LEU A 129 -11.58 6.64 -17.12
C LEU A 129 -10.05 6.69 -17.31
N ALA A 130 -9.41 7.66 -16.67
CA ALA A 130 -7.98 7.85 -16.69
C ALA A 130 -7.33 7.28 -15.43
N LEU A 131 -6.37 6.38 -15.62
CA LEU A 131 -5.62 5.71 -14.56
C LEU A 131 -4.12 5.85 -14.86
N CYS A 132 -3.31 6.02 -13.82
CA CYS A 132 -1.86 5.83 -13.91
C CYS A 132 -1.50 4.49 -13.27
N ALA A 133 -0.96 3.56 -14.08
CA ALA A 133 -0.25 2.43 -13.52
C ALA A 133 1.12 2.90 -13.01
N PRO A 134 1.55 2.49 -11.80
CA PRO A 134 2.90 2.76 -11.34
C PRO A 134 3.89 2.14 -12.33
N ARG A 135 4.64 2.98 -13.04
CA ARG A 135 5.71 2.56 -13.97
C ARG A 135 6.85 1.79 -13.30
N ALA A 136 6.89 1.82 -11.97
CA ALA A 136 7.85 1.10 -11.17
C ALA A 136 7.19 0.61 -9.86
N PRO A 137 7.55 -0.60 -9.39
CA PRO A 137 7.20 -1.09 -8.07
C PRO A 137 7.43 -0.03 -6.97
N ARG A 138 6.41 0.19 -6.14
CA ARG A 138 6.45 1.14 -5.04
C ARG A 138 7.06 0.52 -3.80
N ALA A 139 7.87 1.30 -3.10
CA ALA A 139 8.48 0.81 -1.86
C ALA A 139 7.39 0.49 -0.82
N ALA A 140 7.35 -0.74 -0.33
CA ALA A 140 6.35 -1.20 0.64
C ALA A 140 6.96 -1.96 1.80
N THR A 141 6.22 -2.05 2.90
CA THR A 141 6.59 -2.89 4.04
C THR A 141 5.35 -3.50 4.66
N SER A 142 5.35 -4.81 4.86
CA SER A 142 4.37 -5.55 5.65
C SER A 142 5.06 -6.28 6.80
N SER A 143 4.32 -6.51 7.89
CA SER A 143 4.82 -7.30 9.03
C SER A 143 4.34 -8.74 8.89
N ARG A 144 5.21 -9.69 9.25
CA ARG A 144 4.89 -11.12 9.26
C ARG A 144 5.45 -11.78 10.52
N ASN A 145 4.64 -12.54 11.22
CA ASN A 145 5.03 -13.16 12.50
C ASN A 145 4.89 -14.70 12.53
N GLY A 146 4.76 -15.36 11.37
CA GLY A 146 4.70 -16.83 11.29
C GLY A 146 3.65 -17.43 12.21
N SER A 147 4.10 -18.31 13.12
CA SER A 147 3.25 -18.96 14.14
C SER A 147 2.78 -18.04 15.28
N GLY A 148 3.28 -16.80 15.35
CA GLY A 148 3.05 -15.85 16.45
C GLY A 148 3.98 -16.06 17.65
N ALA A 149 4.94 -16.99 17.59
CA ALA A 149 5.83 -17.31 18.69
C ALA A 149 6.93 -16.25 18.94
N ASN A 150 7.34 -15.58 17.87
CA ASN A 150 8.27 -14.47 18.00
C ASN A 150 7.53 -13.21 18.50
N PRO A 151 8.21 -12.36 19.28
CA PRO A 151 7.69 -11.07 19.69
C PRO A 151 7.62 -10.09 18.49
N GLU A 152 6.56 -9.29 18.44
CA GLU A 152 6.36 -8.24 17.43
C GLU A 152 7.11 -6.95 17.78
N ILE A 153 8.44 -7.05 17.84
CA ILE A 153 9.36 -5.99 18.28
C ILE A 153 10.12 -5.32 17.13
N LEU A 154 9.96 -5.78 15.89
CA LEU A 154 10.56 -5.15 14.71
C LEU A 154 9.51 -4.38 13.92
N ARG A 155 9.74 -3.09 13.71
CA ARG A 155 8.82 -2.18 13.00
C ARG A 155 9.57 -1.29 12.02
N SER A 156 9.06 -1.17 10.80
CA SER A 156 9.58 -0.24 9.80
C SER A 156 9.33 1.21 10.23
N VAL A 157 10.31 2.10 10.04
CA VAL A 157 10.16 3.54 10.32
C VAL A 157 9.76 4.31 9.06
N ALA A 158 10.18 3.83 7.89
CA ALA A 158 9.95 4.44 6.59
C ALA A 158 9.89 3.37 5.50
N ARG A 159 9.45 3.75 4.30
CA ARG A 159 9.46 2.85 3.14
C ARG A 159 10.89 2.56 2.66
N PRO A 160 11.16 1.36 2.13
CA PRO A 160 12.48 0.96 1.65
C PRO A 160 12.76 1.48 0.23
N VAL A 161 13.11 2.76 0.12
CA VAL A 161 13.35 3.45 -1.16
C VAL A 161 14.77 3.20 -1.68
N PHE A 162 14.94 3.07 -3.01
CA PHE A 162 16.26 2.92 -3.63
C PHE A 162 17.24 4.04 -3.33
N GLY A 163 18.52 3.67 -3.20
CA GLY A 163 19.60 4.62 -2.94
C GLY A 163 19.50 5.33 -1.60
N SER A 164 18.59 4.90 -0.74
CA SER A 164 18.33 5.50 0.56
C SER A 164 18.59 4.49 1.68
N ARG A 165 18.88 5.03 2.87
CA ARG A 165 18.96 4.23 4.08
C ARG A 165 17.56 3.90 4.58
N TRP A 166 17.15 2.65 4.47
CA TRP A 166 15.94 2.18 5.15
C TRP A 166 16.22 1.98 6.64
N ASN A 167 15.26 2.36 7.48
CA ASN A 167 15.40 2.27 8.95
C ASN A 167 14.24 1.48 9.56
N ALA A 168 14.57 0.66 10.56
CA ALA A 168 13.63 -0.07 11.40
C ALA A 168 13.94 0.15 12.88
N ASN A 169 12.89 0.17 13.69
CA ASN A 169 12.98 0.13 15.14
C ASN A 169 12.92 -1.33 15.59
N LEU A 170 13.90 -1.76 16.38
CA LEU A 170 13.93 -3.05 17.06
C LEU A 170 13.83 -2.82 18.58
N ASP A 171 12.75 -3.27 19.20
CA ASP A 171 12.53 -3.12 20.64
C ASP A 171 13.27 -4.20 21.45
N CYS A 172 14.44 -3.82 21.99
CA CYS A 172 15.25 -4.67 22.86
C CYS A 172 15.10 -4.35 24.35
N THR A 173 14.00 -3.70 24.78
CA THR A 173 13.78 -3.28 26.18
C THR A 173 13.91 -4.41 27.21
N SER A 174 13.52 -5.64 26.82
CA SER A 174 13.56 -6.81 27.70
C SER A 174 14.90 -7.57 27.74
N PHE A 175 15.92 -7.08 27.01
CA PHE A 175 17.20 -7.79 26.81
C PHE A 175 18.40 -7.14 27.53
N GLY A 176 18.22 -6.02 28.23
CA GLY A 176 19.34 -5.28 28.83
C GLY A 176 20.35 -4.78 27.77
N PRO A 177 21.52 -4.24 28.16
CA PRO A 177 22.51 -3.75 27.23
C PRO A 177 23.25 -4.89 26.50
N CYS A 178 23.25 -4.89 25.17
CA CYS A 178 23.97 -5.89 24.36
C CYS A 178 24.01 -5.49 22.86
N ILE A 179 23.96 -6.45 21.95
CA ILE A 179 23.97 -6.28 20.49
C ILE A 179 22.58 -6.57 19.92
N ALA A 180 22.13 -5.67 19.05
CA ALA A 180 20.94 -5.76 18.24
C ALA A 180 21.38 -5.94 16.78
N THR A 181 20.83 -6.94 16.09
CA THR A 181 21.18 -7.26 14.71
C THR A 181 19.93 -7.26 13.84
N LEU A 182 20.06 -6.71 12.64
CA LEU A 182 19.07 -6.74 11.57
C LEU A 182 19.67 -7.51 10.39
N VAL A 183 18.95 -8.49 9.86
CA VAL A 183 19.40 -9.30 8.72
C VAL A 183 18.36 -9.24 7.62
N ALA A 184 18.78 -8.89 6.40
CA ALA A 184 17.96 -8.85 5.19
C ALA A 184 18.36 -9.98 4.22
N ARG A 185 17.40 -10.76 3.76
CA ARG A 185 17.61 -11.88 2.82
C ARG A 185 16.60 -11.90 1.68
N ARG A 186 16.93 -12.64 0.63
CA ARG A 186 16.17 -12.71 -0.63
C ARG A 186 14.89 -13.55 -0.58
N SER A 187 14.70 -14.39 0.42
CA SER A 187 13.54 -15.28 0.48
C SER A 187 12.88 -15.27 1.86
N SER A 188 11.57 -15.43 1.88
CA SER A 188 10.84 -15.77 3.09
C SER A 188 10.89 -17.28 3.30
N THR A 189 10.62 -17.71 4.53
CA THR A 189 10.30 -19.11 4.83
C THR A 189 9.01 -19.16 5.65
N GLN A 190 8.30 -20.30 5.59
CA GLN A 190 7.09 -20.53 6.39
C GLN A 190 7.36 -20.52 7.89
N GLY A 191 8.63 -20.65 8.30
CA GLY A 191 9.03 -20.73 9.70
C GLY A 191 9.76 -22.03 9.96
N HIS A 192 10.96 -21.96 10.54
CA HIS A 192 11.59 -23.11 11.14
C HIS A 192 12.09 -22.79 12.54
N TRP A 193 11.96 -23.75 13.45
CA TRP A 193 12.31 -23.56 14.84
C TRP A 193 13.81 -23.60 15.04
N SER A 194 14.31 -22.59 15.75
CA SER A 194 15.68 -22.54 16.26
C SER A 194 15.65 -22.33 17.77
N PRO A 195 16.78 -22.55 18.47
CA PRO A 195 16.90 -22.18 19.89
C PRO A 195 16.64 -20.68 20.18
N LEU A 196 16.66 -19.82 19.16
CA LEU A 196 16.47 -18.36 19.29
C LEU A 196 15.03 -17.91 19.00
N GLY A 197 14.15 -18.81 18.56
CA GLY A 197 12.81 -18.51 18.06
C GLY A 197 12.58 -19.07 16.66
N GLU A 198 11.49 -18.64 16.05
CA GLU A 198 11.10 -19.05 14.70
C GLU A 198 11.88 -18.21 13.66
N VAL A 199 12.62 -18.86 12.77
CA VAL A 199 13.32 -18.17 11.67
C VAL A 199 12.35 -18.01 10.51
N LEU A 200 12.14 -16.77 10.07
CA LEU A 200 11.10 -16.39 9.09
C LEU A 200 11.68 -15.92 7.75
N ILE A 201 13.00 -15.85 7.66
CA ILE A 201 13.75 -15.40 6.48
C ILE A 201 14.78 -16.46 6.06
N ASP A 202 15.07 -16.54 4.76
CA ASP A 202 16.00 -17.50 4.17
C ASP A 202 16.60 -16.97 2.85
N GLY A 203 17.42 -17.76 2.18
CA GLY A 203 18.02 -17.44 0.89
C GLY A 203 19.28 -16.57 1.01
N ALA A 204 19.67 -15.95 -0.10
CA ALA A 204 20.88 -15.15 -0.19
C ALA A 204 20.84 -13.96 0.78
N LEU A 205 21.95 -13.71 1.49
CA LEU A 205 22.12 -12.54 2.35
C LEU A 205 22.26 -11.29 1.46
N LEU A 206 21.40 -10.31 1.69
CA LEU A 206 21.42 -9.03 0.97
C LEU A 206 22.04 -7.92 1.83
N GLY A 207 21.86 -7.99 3.15
CA GLY A 207 22.41 -7.01 4.07
C GLY A 207 22.35 -7.47 5.51
N SER A 208 23.26 -6.96 6.33
CA SER A 208 23.24 -7.14 7.78
C SER A 208 23.76 -5.89 8.46
N THR A 209 23.17 -5.51 9.58
CA THR A 209 23.64 -4.38 10.40
C THR A 209 23.48 -4.73 11.87
N SER A 210 24.51 -4.47 12.65
CA SER A 210 24.54 -4.74 14.08
C SER A 210 25.07 -3.54 14.84
N ASN A 211 24.40 -3.17 15.92
CA ASN A 211 24.81 -2.10 16.83
C ASN A 211 24.63 -2.54 18.28
N THR A 212 25.38 -1.92 19.18
CA THR A 212 25.12 -2.05 20.62
C THR A 212 23.86 -1.26 21.01
N HIS A 213 23.00 -1.84 21.85
CA HIS A 213 21.85 -1.17 22.45
C HIS A 213 21.96 -1.16 23.98
N PRO A 214 21.38 -0.16 24.67
CA PRO A 214 21.36 -0.11 26.14
C PRO A 214 20.15 -0.86 26.76
N GLY A 215 19.40 -1.62 25.95
CA GLY A 215 18.14 -2.25 26.39
C GLY A 215 16.95 -1.30 26.27
N VAL A 216 16.84 -0.62 25.13
CA VAL A 216 15.72 0.24 24.74
C VAL A 216 15.37 -0.02 23.27
N VAL A 217 14.34 0.63 22.75
CA VAL A 217 14.05 0.63 21.31
C VAL A 217 15.24 1.21 20.55
N HIS A 218 15.84 0.41 19.66
CA HIS A 218 17.03 0.79 18.91
C HIS A 218 16.70 0.90 17.42
N ARG A 219 17.17 1.97 16.78
CA ARG A 219 17.02 2.17 15.34
C ARG A 219 18.21 1.57 14.60
N LEU A 220 17.93 0.58 13.77
CA LEU A 220 18.89 -0.03 12.86
C LEU A 220 18.56 0.42 11.44
N GLY A 221 19.57 0.55 10.58
CA GLY A 221 19.33 0.92 9.19
C GLY A 221 20.20 0.12 8.24
N TRP A 222 19.66 -0.12 7.05
CA TRP A 222 20.28 -0.85 5.95
C TRP A 222 20.34 0.08 4.74
N GLU A 223 21.54 0.23 4.16
CA GLU A 223 21.73 1.00 2.93
C GLU A 223 21.21 0.18 1.74
N ILE A 224 20.12 0.64 1.13
CA ILE A 224 19.56 0.00 -0.08
C ILE A 224 20.35 0.53 -1.28
N PRO A 225 21.04 -0.33 -2.04
CA PRO A 225 21.80 0.12 -3.20
C PRO A 225 20.86 0.73 -4.24
N PHE A 226 21.34 1.77 -4.93
CA PHE A 226 20.65 2.33 -6.09
C PHE A 226 20.87 1.43 -7.31
N ASP A 227 20.31 0.22 -7.25
CA ASP A 227 20.37 -0.78 -8.32
C ASP A 227 18.96 -1.07 -8.82
N VAL A 228 18.67 -0.59 -10.04
CA VAL A 228 17.35 -0.74 -10.67
C VAL A 228 16.96 -2.20 -10.91
N SER A 229 17.92 -3.15 -10.92
CA SER A 229 17.61 -4.58 -11.01
C SER A 229 16.92 -5.13 -9.77
N LEU A 230 16.95 -4.38 -8.66
CA LEU A 230 16.23 -4.70 -7.43
C LEU A 230 14.81 -4.13 -7.41
N CYS A 231 14.38 -3.38 -8.45
CA CYS A 231 13.05 -2.79 -8.52
C CYS A 231 11.96 -3.87 -8.46
N GLY A 232 11.10 -3.78 -7.44
CA GLY A 232 10.04 -4.76 -7.17
C GLY A 232 10.49 -6.06 -6.55
N VAL A 233 11.78 -6.20 -6.26
CA VAL A 233 12.29 -7.39 -5.57
C VAL A 233 11.79 -7.37 -4.12
N GLU A 234 11.21 -8.50 -3.71
CA GLU A 234 10.87 -8.75 -2.33
C GLU A 234 12.12 -9.07 -1.51
N VAL A 235 12.23 -8.42 -0.36
CA VAL A 235 13.31 -8.60 0.60
C VAL A 235 12.72 -8.85 1.98
N HIS A 236 13.25 -9.82 2.70
CA HIS A 236 12.71 -10.25 3.98
C HIS A 236 13.71 -9.98 5.08
N VAL A 237 13.27 -9.25 6.11
CA VAL A 237 14.12 -8.76 7.18
C VAL A 237 13.67 -9.32 8.52
N GLN A 238 14.63 -9.77 9.34
CA GLN A 238 14.36 -10.21 10.72
C GLN A 238 15.41 -9.62 11.67
N GLY A 239 14.96 -9.28 12.88
CA GLY A 239 15.79 -8.74 13.94
C GLY A 239 16.17 -9.80 14.98
N LEU A 240 17.27 -9.56 15.68
CA LEU A 240 17.74 -10.35 16.81
C LEU A 240 18.19 -9.40 17.92
N CYS A 241 17.59 -9.50 19.10
CA CYS A 241 18.12 -8.89 20.32
C CYS A 241 18.91 -9.93 21.11
N SER A 242 20.10 -9.56 21.56
CA SER A 242 20.90 -10.37 22.48
C SER A 242 20.91 -9.75 23.88
N SER A 243 21.27 -10.52 24.90
CA SER A 243 21.56 -10.03 26.25
C SER A 243 22.93 -10.52 26.70
N SER A 244 23.64 -9.70 27.50
CA SER A 244 24.88 -10.14 28.12
C SER A 244 24.55 -11.08 29.28
N ALA A 245 24.93 -12.36 29.16
CA ALA A 245 24.69 -13.38 30.20
C ALA A 245 25.52 -13.17 31.50
N GLY A 246 26.13 -11.99 31.72
CA GLY A 246 27.25 -11.82 32.63
C GLY A 246 27.05 -10.93 33.87
N PHE A 247 25.93 -10.23 34.06
CA PHE A 247 25.75 -9.36 35.23
C PHE A 247 24.44 -9.64 35.96
N GLY A 248 24.47 -10.66 36.84
CA GLY A 248 23.48 -10.87 37.91
C GLY A 248 22.02 -11.04 37.49
N GLY A 249 21.78 -11.35 36.21
CA GLY A 249 20.50 -11.27 35.54
C GLY A 249 19.77 -12.61 35.33
N PRO A 250 18.59 -12.59 34.68
CA PRO A 250 17.46 -13.50 34.88
C PRO A 250 17.62 -14.91 34.27
N LYS A 251 16.66 -15.80 34.63
CA LYS A 251 16.53 -17.23 34.25
C LYS A 251 17.14 -17.60 32.88
N PRO A 252 17.84 -18.77 32.77
CA PRO A 252 18.67 -19.21 31.63
C PRO A 252 17.98 -19.46 30.25
N GLY A 253 16.91 -18.74 29.92
CA GLY A 253 16.17 -18.88 28.66
C GLY A 253 15.93 -17.59 27.87
N ARG A 254 16.57 -16.46 28.22
CA ARG A 254 16.38 -15.15 27.55
C ARG A 254 17.65 -14.51 26.99
N ALA A 255 18.66 -15.32 26.68
CA ALA A 255 19.95 -14.80 26.22
C ALA A 255 19.85 -14.10 24.85
N ARG A 256 18.97 -14.56 23.97
CA ARG A 256 18.82 -14.08 22.59
C ARG A 256 17.42 -14.41 22.10
N LYS A 257 16.78 -13.53 21.33
CA LYS A 257 15.47 -13.81 20.72
C LYS A 257 15.31 -13.16 19.36
N LEU A 258 14.81 -13.92 18.41
CA LEU A 258 14.39 -13.43 17.09
C LEU A 258 13.11 -12.61 17.21
N SER A 259 12.94 -11.60 16.37
CA SER A 259 11.70 -10.81 16.25
C SER A 259 10.74 -11.42 15.22
N ASN A 260 9.55 -10.82 15.05
CA ASN A 260 8.80 -10.91 13.80
C ASN A 260 9.69 -10.51 12.59
N ALA A 261 9.25 -10.86 11.39
CA ALA A 261 9.85 -10.42 10.15
C ALA A 261 9.11 -9.21 9.55
N LEU A 262 9.80 -8.49 8.67
CA LEU A 262 9.24 -7.51 7.76
C LEU A 262 9.47 -7.99 6.33
N ASP A 263 8.43 -7.98 5.51
CA ASP A 263 8.54 -8.21 4.08
C ASP A 263 8.53 -6.85 3.38
N LEU A 264 9.57 -6.58 2.62
CA LEU A 264 9.85 -5.33 1.95
C LEU A 264 9.67 -5.52 0.45
N VAL A 265 9.02 -4.58 -0.22
CA VAL A 265 9.13 -4.44 -1.68
C VAL A 265 10.04 -3.26 -1.92
N LEU A 266 11.17 -3.48 -2.61
CA LEU A 266 12.09 -2.39 -2.92
C LEU A 266 11.55 -1.58 -4.11
N GLY A 267 11.53 -0.26 -3.96
CA GLY A 267 10.86 0.61 -4.93
C GLY A 267 11.27 2.08 -4.82
N PHE A 268 10.51 2.92 -5.51
CA PHE A 268 10.57 4.38 -5.39
C PHE A 268 9.53 4.90 -4.38
#